data_AF-A0A1Z9F601-F1
#
_entry.id   AF-A0A1Z9F601-F1
#
_cell.length_a   1.000
_cell.length_b   1.000
_cell.length_c   1.000
_cell.angle_alpha   90.00
_cell.angle_beta   90.00
_cell.angle_gamma   90.00
#
_symmetry.space_group_name_H-M   'P 1'
#
loop_
_entity.id
_entity.type
_entity.pdbx_description
1 polymer ?
#
loop_
_entity_poly.entity_id
_entity_poly.type
_entity_poly.pdbx_seq_one_letter_code
_entity_poly.pdbx_strand_id
1 'polypeptide(L)' 'MWNKISDGRMPVEGQKCWYHAPQVGTHRGSFEGYYISEKNVVYRGMHIFVHESGNFYLTGDVTHWHDDQEEEPIDVDN' A
#
# COMPACT_ATOMS: atom_id res chain seq x y z
N MET A 1 8.33 -9.94 -6.51
CA MET A 1 9.17 -9.65 -5.34
C MET A 1 8.53 -8.51 -4.54
N TRP A 2 8.36 -8.68 -3.24
CA TRP A 2 7.79 -7.64 -2.36
C TRP A 2 8.77 -6.48 -2.17
N ASN A 3 8.25 -5.27 -2.20
CA ASN A 3 8.96 -4.03 -1.92
C ASN A 3 8.60 -3.55 -0.51
N LYS A 4 9.59 -3.27 0.32
CA LYS A 4 9.37 -2.71 1.66
C LYS A 4 9.03 -1.24 1.56
N ILE A 5 8.01 -0.81 2.29
CA ILE A 5 7.66 0.60 2.40
C ILE A 5 8.82 1.41 3.02
N SER A 6 9.58 0.81 3.93
CA SER A 6 10.76 1.42 4.57
C SER A 6 11.88 1.75 3.60
N ASP A 7 11.93 1.12 2.43
CA ASP A 7 12.95 1.37 1.42
C ASP A 7 12.64 2.65 0.62
N GLY A 8 11.50 3.31 0.91
CA GLY A 8 11.06 4.55 0.28
C GLY A 8 10.54 4.39 -1.15
N ARG A 9 10.53 3.16 -1.67
CA ARG A 9 9.97 2.83 -2.99
C ARG A 9 8.47 2.60 -2.83
N MET A 10 7.67 3.45 -3.47
CA MET A 10 6.21 3.37 -3.47
C MET A 10 5.69 3.06 -4.88
N PRO A 11 4.48 2.48 -5.01
CA PRO A 11 3.77 2.44 -6.29
C PRO A 11 3.50 3.85 -6.81
N VAL A 12 3.11 3.95 -8.08
CA VAL A 12 2.58 5.21 -8.64
C VAL A 12 1.17 5.46 -8.11
N GLU A 13 0.79 6.71 -7.90
CA GLU A 13 -0.58 7.07 -7.51
C GLU A 13 -1.60 6.56 -8.55
N GLY A 14 -2.66 5.89 -8.10
CA GLY A 14 -3.63 5.16 -8.90
C GLY A 14 -3.19 3.76 -9.36
N GLN A 15 -1.95 3.33 -9.06
CA GLN A 15 -1.45 2.03 -9.49
C GLN A 15 -2.10 0.90 -8.67
N LYS A 16 -2.61 -0.12 -9.37
CA LYS A 16 -3.00 -1.37 -8.72
C LYS A 16 -1.79 -2.11 -8.15
N CYS A 17 -1.95 -2.70 -6.98
CA CYS A 17 -0.90 -3.45 -6.32
C CYS A 17 -1.50 -4.43 -5.32
N TRP A 18 -0.67 -5.39 -4.92
CA TRP A 18 -0.88 -6.13 -3.69
C TRP A 18 -0.16 -5.40 -2.56
N TYR A 19 -0.75 -5.37 -1.36
CA TYR A 19 -0.13 -4.80 -0.18
C TYR A 19 -0.34 -5.70 1.02
N HIS A 20 0.64 -5.71 1.92
CA HIS A 20 0.64 -6.52 3.11
C HIS A 20 0.63 -5.66 4.37
N ALA A 21 -0.36 -5.91 5.22
CA ALA A 21 -0.49 -5.31 6.53
C ALA A 21 -0.43 -6.39 7.62
N PRO A 22 0.57 -6.41 8.52
CA PRO A 22 0.77 -7.52 9.45
C PRO A 22 -0.43 -7.85 10.34
N GLN A 23 -1.29 -6.87 10.62
CA GLN A 23 -2.48 -7.06 11.47
C GLN A 23 -3.67 -7.70 10.74
N VAL A 24 -3.77 -7.52 9.41
CA VAL A 24 -4.96 -7.90 8.63
C VAL A 24 -4.64 -8.77 7.41
N GLY A 25 -3.36 -9.06 7.16
CA GLY A 25 -2.91 -9.91 6.07
C GLY A 25 -2.65 -9.16 4.76
N THR A 26 -2.71 -9.91 3.66
CA THR A 26 -2.41 -9.45 2.30
C THR A 26 -3.69 -9.14 1.55
N HIS A 27 -3.69 -8.03 0.82
CA HIS A 27 -4.85 -7.48 0.14
C HIS A 27 -4.48 -6.96 -1.24
N ARG A 28 -5.41 -7.02 -2.19
CA ARG A 28 -5.28 -6.40 -3.51
C ARG A 28 -6.03 -5.08 -3.55
N GLY A 29 -5.49 -4.09 -4.25
CA GLY A 29 -6.11 -2.78 -4.33
C GLY A 29 -5.28 -1.78 -5.13
N SER A 30 -5.39 -0.50 -4.78
CA SER A 30 -4.61 0.58 -5.38
C SER A 30 -3.89 1.43 -4.34
N PHE A 31 -2.80 2.06 -4.75
CA PHE A 31 -2.13 3.10 -3.98
C PHE A 31 -2.62 4.47 -4.44
N GLU A 32 -3.26 5.24 -3.57
CA GLU A 32 -3.86 6.55 -3.89
C GLU A 32 -3.01 7.71 -3.38
N GLY A 33 -1.70 7.49 -3.25
CA GLY A 33 -0.76 8.53 -2.87
C GLY A 33 -0.66 8.72 -1.36
N TYR A 34 -0.56 9.98 -0.95
CA TYR A 34 -0.22 10.36 0.41
C TYR A 34 -1.33 11.20 1.02
N TYR A 35 -1.50 11.13 2.34
CA TYR A 35 -2.41 12.00 3.05
C TYR A 35 -2.05 13.46 2.84
N ILE A 36 -3.05 14.24 2.38
CA ILE A 36 -2.99 15.68 2.22
C ILE A 36 -3.95 16.29 3.23
N SER A 37 -3.43 17.12 4.14
CA SER A 37 -4.28 17.86 5.08
C SER A 37 -5.05 19.00 4.40
N GLU A 38 -6.04 19.56 5.10
CA GLU A 38 -6.82 20.73 4.65
C GLU A 38 -5.97 21.96 4.30
N LYS A 39 -4.73 22.03 4.81
CA LYS A 39 -3.76 23.09 4.51
C LYS A 39 -2.83 22.76 3.34
N ASN A 40 -3.13 21.72 2.55
CA ASN A 40 -2.32 21.21 1.45
C ASN A 40 -0.91 20.73 1.88
N VAL A 41 -0.72 20.35 3.15
CA VAL A 41 0.53 19.71 3.59
C VAL A 41 0.48 18.22 3.28
N VAL A 42 1.47 17.74 2.51
CA VAL A 42 1.64 16.33 2.13
C VAL A 42 2.44 15.59 3.21
N TYR A 43 1.88 14.54 3.77
CA TYR A 43 2.54 13.69 4.75
C TYR A 43 3.12 12.45 4.06
N ARG A 44 4.39 12.51 3.68
CA ARG A 44 5.06 11.43 2.93
C ARG A 44 5.22 10.09 3.68
N GLY A 45 4.97 10.07 4.98
CA GLY A 45 4.89 8.84 5.77
C GLY A 45 3.46 8.31 5.94
N MET A 46 2.48 8.95 5.28
CA MET A 46 1.06 8.63 5.36
C MET A 46 0.52 8.17 3.99
N HIS A 47 0.99 7.03 3.50
CA HIS A 47 0.48 6.28 2.33
C HIS A 47 -0.98 5.85 2.48
N ILE A 48 -1.74 5.95 1.40
CA ILE A 48 -3.14 5.53 1.32
C ILE A 48 -3.23 4.33 0.37
N PHE A 49 -3.70 3.20 0.90
CA PHE A 49 -4.03 2.00 0.11
C PHE A 49 -5.54 1.75 0.16
N VAL A 50 -6.12 1.40 -0.98
CA VAL A 50 -7.56 1.18 -1.11
C VAL A 50 -7.80 -0.23 -1.59
N HIS A 51 -8.48 -1.02 -0.77
CA HIS A 51 -8.95 -2.34 -1.15
C HIS A 51 -9.94 -2.25 -2.32
N GLU A 52 -10.02 -3.29 -3.14
CA GLU A 52 -10.96 -3.35 -4.27
C GLU A 52 -12.43 -3.17 -3.85
N SER A 53 -12.77 -3.51 -2.61
CA SER A 53 -14.13 -3.29 -2.06
C SER A 53 -14.40 -1.84 -1.61
N GLY A 54 -13.44 -0.92 -1.74
CA GLY A 54 -13.57 0.48 -1.33
C GLY A 54 -13.22 0.77 0.14
N ASN A 55 -12.67 -0.20 0.87
CA ASN A 55 -12.12 0.04 2.21
C ASN A 55 -10.71 0.61 2.11
N PHE A 56 -10.34 1.53 3.00
CA PHE A 56 -9.04 2.20 2.98
C PHE A 56 -8.18 1.76 4.17
N TYR A 57 -6.89 1.55 3.92
CA TYR A 57 -5.87 1.29 4.92
C TYR A 57 -4.78 2.36 4.84
N LEU A 58 -4.22 2.72 6.00
CA LEU A 58 -3.14 3.69 6.10
C LEU A 58 -1.80 3.00 6.32
N THR A 59 -0.75 3.67 5.91
CA THR A 59 0.69 3.35 6.11
C THR A 59 1.12 2.74 7.43
N GLY A 60 0.48 3.12 8.54
CA GLY A 60 0.86 2.57 9.84
C GLY A 60 0.66 1.05 9.88
N ASP A 61 -0.24 0.56 9.03
CA ASP A 61 -0.66 -0.82 8.96
C ASP A 61 0.06 -1.58 7.84
N VAL A 62 0.46 -0.91 6.75
CA VAL A 62 1.07 -1.54 5.54
C VAL A 62 2.59 -1.50 5.58
N THR A 63 3.22 -2.66 5.43
CA THR A 63 4.69 -2.82 5.50
C THR A 63 5.34 -3.15 4.17
N HIS A 64 4.62 -3.83 3.28
CA HIS A 64 5.13 -4.26 1.98
C HIS A 64 4.08 -4.06 0.89
N TRP A 65 4.54 -3.93 -0.34
CA TRP A 65 3.69 -3.95 -1.52
C TRP A 65 4.36 -4.71 -2.68
N HIS A 66 3.55 -5.18 -3.62
CA HIS A 66 3.98 -5.93 -4.79
C HIS A 66 3.22 -5.42 -6.00
N ASP A 67 3.86 -5.43 -7.17
CA ASP A 67 3.20 -5.09 -8.43
C ASP A 67 1.94 -5.95 -8.65
N ASP A 68 0.94 -5.38 -9.32
CA ASP A 68 -0.31 -6.08 -9.57
C ASP A 68 -0.10 -7.34 -10.41
N GLN A 69 -0.77 -8.42 -10.01
CA GLN A 69 -0.84 -9.68 -10.73
C GLN A 69 -2.14 -10.41 -10.34
N GLU A 70 -2.55 -11.40 -11.12
CA GLU A 70 -3.83 -12.09 -10.92
C GLU A 70 -3.90 -12.87 -9.60
N GLU A 71 -2.84 -13.61 -9.27
CA GLU A 71 -2.76 -14.42 -8.06
C GLU A 71 -2.10 -13.67 -6.91
N GLU A 72 -2.50 -13.98 -5.67
CA GLU A 72 -1.83 -13.47 -4.49
C GLU A 72 -0.33 -13.82 -4.54
N PRO A 73 0.59 -12.85 -4.39
CA PRO A 73 2.02 -13.14 -4.39
C PRO A 73 2.37 -14.05 -3.21
N ILE A 74 2.88 -15.24 -3.53
CA ILE A 74 3.38 -16.21 -2.55
C ILE A 74 4.63 -15.62 -1.88
N ASP A 75 4.77 -15.81 -0.56
CA ASP A 75 5.87 -15.34 0.30
C ASP A 75 5.96 -13.82 0.50
N VAL A 76 5.25 -13.31 1.51
CA VAL A 76 5.71 -12.10 2.23
C VAL A 76 6.80 -12.60 3.19
N ASP A 77 8.05 -12.64 2.72
CA ASP A 77 9.15 -13.24 3.48
C ASP A 77 9.20 -12.79 4.96
N ASN A 78 9.33 -13.79 5.84
CA ASN A 78 9.61 -13.71 7.28
C ASN A 78 10.85 -12.87 7.60
#